data_AF-A0A4Q3YC77-F1
#
_entry.id   AF-A0A4Q3YC77-F1
#
_cell.length_a   1.000
_cell.length_b   1.000
_cell.length_c   1.000
_cell.angle_alpha   90.00
_cell.angle_beta   90.00
_cell.angle_gamma   90.00
#
_symmetry.space_group_name_H-M   'P 1'
#
loop_
_entity.id
_entity.type
_entity.pdbx_description
1 polymer ?
#
loop_
_entity_poly.entity_id
_entity_poly.type
_entity_poly.pdbx_seq_one_letter_code
_entity_poly.pdbx_strand_id
1 'polypeptide(L)'
;MQLSPNELERFHGLVAKRGPDDCWLWQGERNAQSYPRCKVGGKSRVATQVSWEIANGKPFPIGMLACHSCDNPPFVNPNHIWPGTHKDNCHDMIAKGRRTWGPERPTKCPQGHDLAATYSAGSATYRGCPECAQTATVFGPGAICRKCGHTRTDDYRECRRDGRNHYRCRICNHVASDRRKRAATVKLAA
;
A
#
# COMPACT_ATOMS: atom_id res chain seq x y z
N MET A 1 28.03 -6.44 10.95
CA MET A 1 27.23 -6.25 12.17
C MET A 1 27.21 -7.60 12.87
N GLN A 2 27.58 -7.68 14.14
CA GLN A 2 27.58 -8.95 14.88
C GLN A 2 26.45 -8.89 15.91
N LEU A 3 25.50 -9.82 15.79
CA LEU A 3 24.54 -10.11 16.86
C LEU A 3 25.32 -10.74 18.02
N SER A 4 24.91 -10.47 19.25
CA SER A 4 25.45 -11.24 20.39
C SER A 4 25.05 -12.72 20.28
N PRO A 5 25.81 -13.66 20.87
CA PRO A 5 25.48 -15.08 20.83
C PRO A 5 24.06 -15.40 21.30
N ASN A 6 23.62 -14.74 22.38
CA ASN A 6 22.26 -14.90 22.93
C ASN A 6 21.18 -14.41 21.94
N GLU A 7 21.42 -13.30 21.24
CA GLU A 7 20.48 -12.82 20.23
C GLU A 7 20.38 -13.75 19.02
N LEU A 8 21.50 -14.34 18.61
CA LEU A 8 21.55 -15.31 17.52
C LEU A 8 20.81 -16.60 17.88
N GLU A 9 21.05 -17.12 19.09
CA GLU A 9 20.36 -18.30 19.62
C GLU A 9 18.86 -18.07 19.69
N ARG A 10 18.43 -16.95 20.29
CA ARG A 10 17.02 -16.58 20.37
C ARG A 10 16.39 -16.37 19.00
N PHE A 11 17.13 -15.78 18.06
CA PHE A 11 16.65 -15.64 16.68
C PHE A 11 16.39 -17.01 16.06
N HIS A 12 17.37 -17.91 16.11
CA HIS A 12 17.23 -19.25 15.54
C HIS A 12 16.17 -20.10 16.24
N GLY A 13 15.95 -19.92 17.54
CA GLY A 13 14.87 -20.58 18.29
C GLY A 13 13.46 -20.18 17.84
N LEU A 14 13.31 -19.07 17.12
CA LEU A 14 12.03 -18.60 16.55
C LEU A 14 11.87 -18.96 15.06
N VAL A 15 12.84 -19.66 14.47
CA VAL A 15 12.81 -20.04 13.06
C VAL A 15 12.55 -21.53 12.94
N ALA A 16 11.41 -21.90 12.38
CA ALA A 16 11.14 -23.27 11.98
C ALA A 16 11.93 -23.60 10.70
N LYS A 17 13.21 -23.94 10.87
CA LYS A 17 14.11 -24.33 9.78
C LYS A 17 13.69 -25.67 9.17
N ARG A 18 13.86 -25.78 7.86
CA ARG A 18 13.64 -27.00 7.05
C ARG A 18 14.85 -27.18 6.12
N GLY A 19 14.68 -27.78 4.94
CA GLY A 19 15.72 -27.85 3.93
C GLY A 19 16.22 -26.47 3.46
N PRO A 20 17.35 -26.43 2.75
CA PRO A 20 17.96 -25.18 2.27
C PRO A 20 17.09 -24.43 1.25
N ASP A 21 16.30 -25.16 0.47
CA ASP A 21 15.36 -24.63 -0.53
C ASP A 21 13.92 -24.54 0.01
N ASP A 22 13.71 -24.93 1.26
CA ASP A 22 12.40 -24.85 1.89
C ASP A 22 12.14 -23.47 2.49
N CYS A 23 10.87 -23.13 2.62
CA CYS A 23 10.48 -21.94 3.34
C CYS A 23 10.62 -22.12 4.87
N TRP A 24 11.36 -21.21 5.52
CA TRP A 24 11.52 -21.21 6.97
C TRP A 24 10.53 -20.24 7.62
N LEU A 25 9.58 -20.78 8.39
CA LEU A 25 8.54 -19.98 9.04
C LEU A 25 9.09 -19.24 10.27
N TRP A 26 8.81 -17.95 10.36
CA TRP A 26 8.98 -17.17 11.58
C TRP A 26 7.85 -17.45 12.57
N GLN A 27 8.22 -17.93 13.75
CA GLN A 27 7.28 -18.25 14.85
C GLN A 27 7.18 -17.14 15.90
N GLY A 28 7.97 -16.06 15.75
CA GLY A 28 7.93 -14.91 16.65
C GLY A 28 6.86 -13.88 16.30
N GLU A 29 7.03 -12.68 16.87
CA GLU A 29 6.12 -11.54 16.67
C GLU A 29 6.07 -11.12 15.19
N ARG A 30 4.88 -10.71 14.74
CA ARG A 30 4.61 -10.16 13.41
C ARG A 30 3.86 -8.85 13.53
N ASN A 31 4.07 -7.93 12.60
CA ASN A 31 3.29 -6.69 12.56
C ASN A 31 1.87 -6.91 11.99
N ALA A 32 1.05 -5.86 11.96
CA ALA A 32 -0.31 -5.91 11.41
C ALA A 32 -0.39 -6.31 9.91
N GLN A 33 0.74 -6.23 9.20
CA GLN A 33 0.88 -6.62 7.80
C GLN A 33 1.56 -8.01 7.67
N SER A 34 1.62 -8.78 8.75
CA SER A 34 2.24 -10.11 8.84
C SER A 34 3.75 -10.18 8.60
N TYR A 35 4.46 -9.04 8.56
CA TYR A 35 5.92 -9.04 8.44
C TYR A 35 6.57 -9.41 9.79
N PRO A 36 7.57 -10.30 9.78
CA PRO A 36 8.17 -10.82 11.00
C PRO A 36 9.08 -9.78 11.66
N ARG A 37 9.03 -9.73 12.99
CA ARG A 37 9.75 -8.76 13.82
C ARG A 37 10.56 -9.48 14.89
N CYS A 38 11.75 -8.96 15.17
CA CYS A 38 12.62 -9.45 16.25
C CYS A 38 13.28 -8.27 16.98
N LYS A 39 13.78 -8.49 18.20
CA LYS A 39 14.54 -7.48 18.95
C LYS A 39 16.06 -7.71 18.77
N VAL A 40 16.83 -6.76 18.30
CA VAL A 40 18.30 -6.87 18.22
C VAL A 40 18.89 -5.54 18.68
N GLY A 41 19.87 -5.57 19.58
CA GLY A 41 20.46 -4.40 20.22
C GLY A 41 19.43 -3.54 20.95
N GLY A 42 18.44 -4.17 21.58
CA GLY A 42 17.31 -3.50 22.22
C GLY A 42 16.29 -2.86 21.27
N LYS A 43 16.49 -2.92 19.95
CA LYS A 43 15.63 -2.30 18.94
C LYS A 43 14.79 -3.34 18.21
N SER A 44 13.54 -3.01 17.91
CA SER A 44 12.69 -3.83 17.04
C SER A 44 13.16 -3.70 15.59
N ARG A 45 13.49 -4.83 14.94
CA ARG A 45 13.96 -4.93 13.55
C ARG A 45 13.10 -5.91 12.76
N VAL A 46 13.19 -5.85 11.44
CA VAL A 46 12.54 -6.81 10.53
C VAL A 46 13.34 -8.11 10.54
N ALA A 47 12.72 -9.21 10.95
CA ALA A 47 13.42 -10.49 11.11
C ALA A 47 13.97 -11.02 9.78
N THR A 48 13.26 -10.77 8.67
CA THR A 48 13.70 -11.12 7.31
C THR A 48 15.05 -10.47 6.96
N GLN A 49 15.22 -9.18 7.27
CA GLN A 49 16.50 -8.48 7.06
C GLN A 49 17.60 -9.05 7.96
N VAL A 50 17.28 -9.30 9.23
CA VAL A 50 18.23 -9.91 10.18
C VAL A 50 18.68 -11.30 9.73
N SER A 51 17.78 -12.12 9.19
CA SER A 51 18.14 -13.43 8.64
C SER A 51 19.14 -13.32 7.49
N TRP A 52 18.90 -12.38 6.57
CA TRP A 52 19.80 -12.11 5.46
C TRP A 52 21.17 -11.60 5.96
N GLU A 53 21.19 -10.71 6.95
CA GLU A 53 22.43 -10.20 7.56
C GLU A 53 23.27 -11.30 8.21
N ILE A 54 22.63 -12.21 8.96
CA ILE A 54 23.29 -13.35 9.60
C ILE A 54 23.93 -14.23 8.53
N ALA A 55 23.20 -14.57 7.47
CA ALA A 55 23.70 -15.47 6.42
C ALA A 55 24.81 -14.85 5.56
N ASN A 56 24.75 -13.54 5.31
CA ASN A 56 25.70 -12.84 4.44
C ASN A 56 26.86 -12.18 5.21
N GLY A 57 26.83 -12.18 6.55
CA GLY A 57 27.86 -11.59 7.40
C GLY A 57 28.00 -10.05 7.30
N LYS A 58 27.04 -9.36 6.67
CA LYS A 58 27.09 -7.91 6.41
C LYS A 58 25.75 -7.23 6.67
N PRO A 59 25.74 -5.91 6.97
CA PRO A 59 24.50 -5.17 7.20
C PRO A 59 23.58 -5.20 5.98
N PHE A 60 22.26 -5.22 6.22
CA PHE A 60 21.27 -5.13 5.17
C PHE A 60 21.38 -3.73 4.52
N PRO A 61 21.39 -3.62 3.19
CA PRO A 61 21.56 -2.33 2.52
C PRO A 61 20.51 -1.30 2.94
N ILE A 62 20.96 -0.08 3.23
CA ILE A 62 20.08 1.03 3.66
C ILE A 62 19.12 1.39 2.52
N GLY A 63 17.86 1.60 2.86
CA GLY A 63 16.82 2.00 1.89
C GLY A 63 16.33 0.89 0.97
N MET A 64 16.83 -0.35 1.13
CA MET A 64 16.34 -1.51 0.39
C MET A 64 15.27 -2.29 1.15
N LEU A 65 14.48 -3.04 0.39
CA LEU A 65 13.48 -3.99 0.87
C LEU A 65 14.05 -5.41 0.84
N ALA A 66 13.67 -6.23 1.82
CA ALA A 66 13.92 -7.67 1.78
C ALA A 66 12.82 -8.32 0.94
N CYS A 67 13.11 -8.57 -0.32
CA CYS A 67 12.18 -9.14 -1.29
C CYS A 67 12.26 -10.67 -1.24
N HIS A 68 11.13 -11.35 -1.46
CA HIS A 68 11.02 -12.80 -1.39
C HIS A 68 10.89 -13.43 -2.78
N SER A 69 11.64 -14.50 -3.10
CA SER A 69 11.33 -15.37 -4.25
C SER A 69 10.00 -16.08 -4.06
N CYS A 70 9.76 -16.57 -2.85
CA CYS A 70 8.62 -17.41 -2.50
C CYS A 70 7.33 -16.63 -2.18
N ASP A 71 7.37 -15.29 -2.19
CA ASP A 71 6.20 -14.41 -1.99
C ASP A 71 5.40 -14.61 -0.71
N ASN A 72 6.04 -15.13 0.32
CA ASN A 72 5.43 -15.42 1.60
C ASN A 72 6.06 -14.55 2.70
N PRO A 73 5.41 -13.44 3.09
CA PRO A 73 5.95 -12.47 4.04
C PRO A 73 6.48 -13.02 5.38
N PRO A 74 5.88 -14.04 6.02
CA PRO A 74 6.36 -14.53 7.31
C PRO A 74 7.61 -15.42 7.22
N PHE A 75 8.11 -15.71 6.01
CA PHE A 75 9.28 -16.57 5.84
C PHE A 75 10.59 -15.79 5.93
N VAL A 76 11.58 -16.45 6.50
CA VAL A 76 12.89 -15.86 6.83
C VAL A 76 14.06 -16.67 6.31
N ASN A 77 13.87 -17.62 5.38
CA ASN A 77 15.00 -18.33 4.77
C ASN A 77 15.85 -17.33 3.96
N PRO A 78 17.13 -17.10 4.31
CA PRO A 78 18.00 -16.17 3.59
C PRO A 78 18.19 -16.52 2.11
N ASN A 79 18.11 -17.78 1.72
CA ASN A 79 18.21 -18.21 0.32
C ASN A 79 17.04 -17.70 -0.54
N HIS A 80 15.91 -17.38 0.10
CA HIS A 80 14.73 -16.85 -0.58
C HIS A 80 14.63 -15.32 -0.49
N ILE A 81 15.64 -14.66 0.09
CA ILE A 81 15.61 -13.22 0.38
C ILE A 81 16.71 -12.53 -0.42
N TRP A 82 16.34 -11.47 -1.15
CA TRP A 82 17.31 -10.55 -1.74
C TRP A 82 17.01 -9.09 -1.37
N PRO A 83 18.04 -8.24 -1.26
CA PRO A 83 17.86 -6.80 -1.21
C PRO A 83 17.38 -6.28 -2.57
N GLY A 84 16.27 -5.55 -2.57
CA GLY A 84 15.72 -4.93 -3.79
C GLY A 84 15.15 -3.54 -3.50
N THR A 85 15.02 -2.73 -4.53
CA THR A 85 14.32 -1.45 -4.44
C THR A 85 12.80 -1.66 -4.46
N HIS A 86 12.04 -0.62 -4.12
CA HIS A 86 10.59 -0.62 -4.35
C HIS A 86 10.22 -0.93 -5.81
N LYS A 87 11.03 -0.46 -6.76
CA LYS A 87 10.81 -0.71 -8.19
C LYS A 87 11.00 -2.20 -8.51
N ASP A 88 12.06 -2.81 -7.99
CA ASP A 88 12.34 -4.23 -8.20
C ASP A 88 11.23 -5.12 -7.62
N ASN A 89 10.78 -4.83 -6.39
CA ASN A 89 9.68 -5.56 -5.76
C ASN A 89 8.35 -5.41 -6.55
N CYS A 90 8.07 -4.23 -7.09
CA CYS A 90 6.92 -4.01 -7.96
C CYS A 90 7.04 -4.78 -9.29
N HIS A 91 8.22 -4.79 -9.91
CA HIS A 91 8.46 -5.54 -11.14
C HIS A 91 8.32 -7.05 -10.91
N ASP A 92 8.86 -7.58 -9.80
CA ASP A 92 8.72 -8.98 -9.41
C ASP A 92 7.24 -9.37 -9.20
N MET A 93 6.48 -8.55 -8.46
CA MET A 93 5.04 -8.73 -8.29
C MET A 93 4.29 -8.76 -9.63
N ILE A 94 4.66 -7.89 -10.58
CA ILE A 94 4.05 -7.84 -11.92
C ILE A 94 4.43 -9.08 -12.73
N ALA A 95 5.71 -9.45 -12.77
CA ALA A 95 6.21 -10.61 -13.50
C ALA A 95 5.53 -11.91 -13.02
N LYS A 96 5.26 -12.01 -11.72
CA LYS A 96 4.58 -13.14 -11.10
C LYS A 96 3.04 -13.05 -11.13
N GLY A 97 2.47 -12.04 -11.80
CA GLY A 97 1.02 -11.91 -11.95
C GLY A 97 0.26 -11.59 -10.65
N ARG A 98 0.94 -11.14 -9.58
CA ARG A 98 0.33 -10.84 -8.27
C ARG A 98 -0.28 -9.43 -8.18
N ARG A 99 -0.36 -8.72 -9.30
CA ARG A 99 -0.99 -7.41 -9.36
C ARG A 99 -2.51 -7.57 -9.20
N THR A 100 -3.09 -6.92 -8.19
CA THR A 100 -4.53 -7.03 -7.85
C THR A 100 -5.47 -6.33 -8.84
N TRP A 101 -4.92 -5.50 -9.72
CA TRP A 101 -5.64 -4.91 -10.84
C TRP A 101 -5.17 -5.61 -12.10
N GLY A 102 -6.10 -5.94 -13.01
CA GLY A 102 -5.81 -6.60 -14.27
C GLY A 102 -4.69 -5.90 -15.08
N PRO A 103 -4.21 -6.53 -16.16
CA PRO A 103 -3.13 -5.99 -16.98
C PRO A 103 -3.45 -4.56 -17.44
N GLU A 104 -4.73 -4.31 -17.74
CA GLU A 104 -5.25 -3.05 -18.21
C GLU A 104 -5.66 -2.11 -17.08
N ARG A 105 -5.32 -0.83 -17.24
CA ARG A 105 -5.85 0.23 -16.38
C ARG A 105 -7.36 0.36 -16.67
N PRO A 106 -8.22 0.52 -15.65
CA PRO A 106 -9.63 0.77 -15.86
C PRO A 106 -9.85 1.88 -16.89
N THR A 107 -10.66 1.60 -17.90
CA THR A 107 -11.11 2.56 -18.90
C THR A 107 -12.43 3.19 -18.50
N LYS A 108 -13.20 2.53 -17.64
CA LYS A 108 -14.49 3.00 -17.12
C LYS A 108 -14.44 3.31 -15.63
N CYS A 109 -15.24 4.27 -15.18
CA CYS A 109 -15.43 4.57 -13.76
C CYS A 109 -16.47 3.61 -13.14
N PRO A 110 -16.68 3.62 -11.81
CA PRO A 110 -17.71 2.78 -11.14
C PRO A 110 -19.16 3.03 -11.62
N GLN A 111 -19.40 4.04 -12.45
CA GLN A 111 -20.69 4.33 -13.08
C GLN A 111 -20.74 3.96 -14.57
N GLY A 112 -19.68 3.36 -15.10
CA GLY A 112 -19.61 2.95 -16.51
C GLY A 112 -19.20 4.04 -17.49
N HIS A 113 -18.99 5.29 -17.04
CA HIS A 113 -18.51 6.37 -17.90
C HIS A 113 -17.04 6.20 -18.27
N ASP A 114 -16.65 6.74 -19.43
CA ASP A 114 -15.26 6.75 -19.86
C ASP A 114 -14.39 7.63 -18.96
N LEU A 115 -13.26 7.06 -18.55
CA LEU A 115 -12.22 7.78 -17.83
C LEU A 115 -11.36 8.53 -18.84
N ALA A 116 -11.38 9.87 -18.77
CA ALA A 116 -10.47 10.71 -19.54
C ALA A 116 -9.01 10.42 -19.14
N ALA A 117 -8.13 10.46 -20.15
CA ALA A 117 -6.77 9.92 -20.04
C ALA A 117 -5.93 10.57 -18.93
N THR A 118 -6.14 11.85 -18.62
CA THR A 118 -5.30 12.57 -17.65
C THR A 118 -5.97 13.83 -17.11
N TYR A 119 -6.27 13.83 -15.81
CA TYR A 119 -6.31 15.05 -15.01
C TYR A 119 -4.95 15.22 -14.33
N SER A 120 -4.37 16.41 -14.46
CA SER A 120 -3.13 16.77 -13.78
C SER A 120 -3.46 17.62 -12.55
N ALA A 121 -3.11 17.14 -11.36
CA ALA A 121 -3.18 17.92 -10.13
C ALA A 121 -1.78 18.01 -9.52
N GLY A 122 -1.03 19.07 -9.86
CA GLY A 122 0.38 19.18 -9.52
C GLY A 122 1.22 18.14 -10.27
N SER A 123 2.08 17.41 -9.56
CA SER A 123 2.94 16.36 -10.13
C SER A 123 2.24 15.01 -10.34
N ALA A 124 1.00 14.86 -9.88
CA ALA A 124 0.25 13.62 -10.01
C ALA A 124 -0.69 13.66 -11.23
N THR A 125 -0.56 12.67 -12.11
CA THR A 125 -1.52 12.38 -13.18
C THR A 125 -2.47 11.27 -12.73
N TYR A 126 -3.76 11.50 -12.84
CA TYR A 126 -4.78 10.48 -12.56
C TYR A 126 -5.82 10.44 -13.66
N ARG A 127 -6.37 9.24 -13.91
CA ARG A 127 -7.56 9.09 -14.75
C ARG A 127 -8.78 9.53 -13.95
N GLY A 128 -9.57 10.41 -14.53
CA GLY A 128 -10.81 10.89 -13.92
C GLY A 128 -11.95 10.74 -14.90
N CYS A 129 -13.16 10.63 -14.37
CA CYS A 129 -14.37 10.68 -15.20
C CYS A 129 -14.83 12.14 -15.26
N PRO A 130 -14.88 12.79 -16.45
CA PRO A 130 -15.35 14.17 -16.59
C PRO A 130 -16.76 14.38 -16.07
N GLU A 131 -17.65 13.43 -16.35
CA GLU A 131 -19.06 13.47 -15.92
C GLU A 131 -19.17 13.37 -14.39
N CYS A 132 -18.43 12.43 -13.76
CA CYS A 132 -18.39 12.34 -12.30
C CYS A 132 -17.62 13.49 -11.64
N ALA A 133 -16.70 14.16 -12.36
CA ALA A 133 -15.95 15.30 -11.85
C ALA A 133 -16.83 16.56 -11.75
N GLN A 134 -17.72 16.78 -12.72
CA GLN A 134 -18.72 17.86 -12.73
C GLN A 134 -19.79 17.66 -11.64
N THR A 135 -20.25 16.42 -11.42
CA THR A 135 -21.20 16.13 -10.33
C THR A 135 -20.54 16.15 -8.94
N ALA A 136 -19.24 15.87 -8.85
CA ALA A 136 -18.49 15.95 -7.59
C ALA A 136 -18.13 17.39 -7.14
N THR A 137 -18.36 18.41 -7.99
CA THR A 137 -18.32 19.83 -7.56
C THR A 137 -19.63 20.30 -6.95
N VAL A 138 -20.72 19.53 -7.10
CA VAL A 138 -21.99 19.78 -6.42
C VAL A 138 -21.91 19.19 -5.01
N PHE A 139 -22.05 20.04 -3.99
CA PHE A 139 -22.24 19.61 -2.60
C PHE A 139 -23.71 19.76 -2.25
N GLY A 140 -24.33 18.73 -1.68
CA GLY A 140 -25.73 18.74 -1.26
C GLY A 140 -26.51 17.49 -1.70
N PRO A 141 -27.84 17.49 -1.50
CA PRO A 141 -28.75 16.47 -2.00
C PRO A 141 -28.59 16.29 -3.51
N GLY A 142 -28.38 15.04 -3.97
CA GLY A 142 -28.22 14.73 -5.38
C GLY A 142 -26.78 14.58 -5.88
N ALA A 143 -25.76 14.87 -5.06
CA ALA A 143 -24.36 14.68 -5.45
C ALA A 143 -23.99 13.18 -5.56
N ILE A 144 -23.05 12.79 -6.43
CA ILE A 144 -22.66 11.38 -6.61
C ILE A 144 -21.39 11.03 -5.82
N CYS A 145 -21.38 9.88 -5.11
CA CYS A 145 -20.16 9.42 -4.44
C CYS A 145 -19.16 8.83 -5.44
N ARG A 146 -17.96 9.41 -5.53
CA ARG A 146 -16.90 8.93 -6.44
C ARG A 146 -16.40 7.49 -6.21
N LYS A 147 -16.63 6.92 -5.02
CA LYS A 147 -16.17 5.56 -4.69
C LYS A 147 -17.20 4.48 -5.03
N CYS A 148 -18.48 4.73 -4.79
CA CYS A 148 -19.55 3.75 -5.00
C CYS A 148 -20.61 4.18 -6.01
N GLY A 149 -20.52 5.39 -6.55
CA GLY A 149 -21.35 5.89 -7.64
C GLY A 149 -22.81 6.17 -7.32
N HIS A 150 -23.28 5.87 -6.10
CA HIS A 150 -24.66 6.20 -5.71
C HIS A 150 -24.91 7.71 -5.58
N THR A 151 -26.18 8.09 -5.69
CA THR A 151 -26.65 9.42 -5.30
C THR A 151 -26.57 9.56 -3.79
N ARG A 152 -25.97 10.66 -3.34
CA ARG A 152 -25.95 11.06 -1.96
C ARG A 152 -27.25 11.82 -1.69
N THR A 153 -28.19 11.14 -1.07
CA THR A 153 -29.48 11.71 -0.63
C THR A 153 -29.27 12.63 0.57
N ASP A 154 -30.34 13.28 1.07
CA ASP A 154 -30.36 14.26 2.17
C ASP A 154 -29.65 13.85 3.46
N ASP A 155 -29.23 12.59 3.54
CA ASP A 155 -28.78 11.90 4.73
C ASP A 155 -27.25 11.70 4.74
N TYR A 156 -26.50 12.79 4.83
CA TYR A 156 -25.06 12.73 5.11
C TYR A 156 -24.80 12.54 6.61
N ARG A 157 -23.74 11.81 6.97
CA ARG A 157 -23.19 11.92 8.33
C ARG A 157 -22.10 12.98 8.30
N GLU A 158 -22.35 14.10 8.96
CA GLU A 158 -21.31 15.09 9.23
C GLU A 158 -20.21 14.46 10.08
N CYS A 159 -18.97 14.65 9.67
CA CYS A 159 -17.81 14.21 10.41
C CYS A 159 -16.87 15.41 10.56
N ARG A 160 -16.68 15.87 11.80
CA ARG A 160 -15.72 16.92 12.09
C ARG A 160 -14.34 16.30 12.27
N ARG A 161 -13.43 16.59 11.35
CA ARG A 161 -12.02 16.18 11.43
C ARG A 161 -11.15 17.38 11.09
N ASP A 162 -10.10 17.60 11.88
CA ASP A 162 -9.13 18.68 11.66
C ASP A 162 -9.77 20.09 11.62
N GLY A 163 -10.81 20.31 12.44
CA GLY A 163 -11.53 21.59 12.54
C GLY A 163 -12.44 21.92 11.34
N ARG A 164 -12.65 20.99 10.40
CA ARG A 164 -13.43 21.20 9.17
C ARG A 164 -14.64 20.27 9.08
N ASN A 165 -15.64 20.69 8.31
CA ASN A 165 -16.80 19.87 7.97
C ASN A 165 -16.40 18.88 6.85
N HIS A 166 -16.61 17.59 7.11
CA HIS A 166 -16.51 16.55 6.10
C HIS A 166 -17.83 15.83 5.98
N TYR A 167 -18.11 15.35 4.77
CA TYR A 167 -19.31 14.59 4.48
C TYR A 167 -18.94 13.13 4.24
N ARG A 168 -19.49 12.24 5.07
CA ARG A 168 -19.25 10.80 4.96
C ARG A 168 -20.41 10.10 4.27
N CYS A 169 -20.09 9.37 3.21
CA CYS A 169 -21.01 8.45 2.55
C CYS A 169 -21.42 7.31 3.50
N ARG A 170 -22.73 7.09 3.70
CA ARG A 170 -23.26 6.02 4.56
C ARG A 170 -23.01 4.60 4.02
N ILE A 171 -22.86 4.42 2.71
CA ILE A 171 -22.65 3.09 2.09
C ILE A 171 -21.18 2.67 2.11
N CYS A 172 -20.28 3.49 1.58
CA CYS A 172 -18.87 3.10 1.39
C CYS A 172 -17.89 3.75 2.38
N ASN A 173 -18.43 4.50 3.36
CA ASN A 173 -17.67 5.27 4.36
C ASN A 173 -16.67 6.28 3.77
N HIS A 174 -16.75 6.58 2.46
CA HIS A 174 -15.88 7.55 1.82
C HIS A 174 -16.16 8.95 2.36
N VAL A 175 -15.09 9.65 2.76
CA VAL A 175 -15.13 11.00 3.32
C VAL A 175 -14.74 11.99 2.22
N ALA A 176 -15.66 12.89 1.88
CA ALA A 176 -15.36 14.04 1.03
C ALA A 176 -15.10 15.27 1.91
N SER A 177 -13.94 15.90 1.73
CA SER A 177 -13.61 17.17 2.39
C SER A 177 -13.99 18.35 1.49
N ASP A 178 -14.35 19.47 2.11
CA ASP A 178 -14.72 20.75 1.47
C ASP A 178 -13.54 21.48 0.76
N ARG A 179 -12.46 20.75 0.44
CA ARG A 179 -11.18 21.32 -0.02
C ARG A 179 -11.18 21.89 -1.45
N ARG A 180 -12.33 22.01 -2.12
CA ARG A 180 -12.44 22.49 -3.51
C ARG A 180 -13.11 23.86 -3.68
N LYS A 181 -12.99 24.77 -2.70
CA LYS A 181 -13.20 26.22 -2.95
C LYS A 181 -12.17 26.86 -3.89
N ARG A 182 -11.15 26.14 -4.37
CA ARG A 182 -10.35 26.63 -5.50
C ARG A 182 -11.11 26.33 -6.79
N ALA A 183 -11.78 27.35 -7.32
CA ALA A 183 -12.28 27.39 -8.67
C ALA A 183 -11.24 26.73 -9.60
N ALA A 184 -11.58 25.58 -10.17
CA ALA A 184 -10.85 25.07 -11.31
C ALA A 184 -11.18 25.99 -12.46
N THR A 185 -10.31 26.95 -12.77
CA THR A 185 -10.41 27.71 -14.02
C THR A 185 -10.22 26.70 -15.13
N VAL A 186 -11.30 26.37 -15.84
CA VAL A 186 -11.24 25.60 -17.07
C VAL A 186 -10.50 26.48 -18.08
N LYS A 187 -9.23 26.18 -18.35
CA LYS A 187 -8.60 26.67 -19.58
C LYS A 187 -9.07 25.75 -20.70
N LEU A 188 -10.11 26.17 -21.42
CA LEU A 188 -10.35 25.66 -22.76
C LEU A 188 -9.18 26.16 -23.61
N ALA A 189 -8.45 25.23 -24.23
CA ALA A 189 -7.50 25.58 -25.27
C ALA A 189 -8.31 26.14 -26.46
N ALA A 190 -7.95 27.35 -26.89
CA ALA A 190 -8.38 27.91 -28.17
C ALA A 190 -7.57 27.30 -29.32
#